data_AF-A0A1Q7NQA8-F1
#
_entry.id   AF-A0A1Q7NQA8-F1
#
_cell.length_a   1.000
_cell.length_b   1.000
_cell.length_c   1.000
_cell.angle_alpha   90.00
_cell.angle_beta   90.00
_cell.angle_gamma   90.00
#
_symmetry.space_group_name_H-M   'P 1'
#
loop_
_entity.id
_entity.type
_entity.pdbx_description
1 polymer ?
#
loop_
_entity_poly.entity_id
_entity_poly.type
_entity_poly.pdbx_seq_one_letter_code
_entity_poly.pdbx_strand_id
1 'polypeptide(L)'
;MKEQAGVDCIAFTECIPNECWKKSSAGSDPNSITWVTLSSCTTTPKVLVINKLERTELVFSKVGSTIVIKDNRLCYHKSNLVRIDKL
;
A
#
# COMPACT_ATOMS: atom_id res chain seq x y z
N MET A 1 16.87 5.66 -3.22
CA MET A 1 16.57 4.25 -2.88
C MET A 1 16.90 3.41 -4.10
N LYS A 2 17.66 2.31 -3.96
CA LYS A 2 17.82 1.35 -5.07
C LYS A 2 16.44 0.79 -5.35
N GLU A 3 15.95 0.90 -6.59
CA GLU A 3 14.74 0.21 -7.01
C GLU A 3 14.95 -1.29 -6.79
N GLN A 4 14.30 -1.85 -5.78
CA GLN A 4 14.20 -3.29 -5.67
C GLN A 4 13.34 -3.77 -6.84
N ALA A 5 13.86 -4.73 -7.61
CA ALA A 5 13.15 -5.29 -8.75
C ALA A 5 11.73 -5.70 -8.32
N GLY A 6 10.72 -5.20 -9.02
CA GLY A 6 9.31 -5.50 -8.74
C GLY A 6 8.63 -4.60 -7.71
N VAL A 7 9.31 -3.62 -7.10
CA VAL A 7 8.66 -2.61 -6.24
C VAL A 7 8.27 -1.38 -7.05
N ASP A 8 7.06 -0.86 -6.81
CA ASP A 8 6.60 0.44 -7.30
C ASP A 8 6.34 1.37 -6.11
N CYS A 9 6.44 2.68 -6.33
CA CYS A 9 6.20 3.70 -5.31
C CYS A 9 5.41 4.88 -5.88
N ILE A 10 4.25 5.16 -5.29
CA ILE A 10 3.35 6.24 -5.72
C ILE A 10 3.41 7.37 -4.68
N ALA A 11 3.59 8.60 -5.15
CA ALA A 11 3.50 9.78 -4.29
C ALA A 11 2.05 10.09 -3.93
N PHE A 12 1.81 10.53 -2.70
CA PHE A 12 0.47 10.85 -2.22
C PHE A 12 0.49 12.08 -1.30
N THR A 13 -0.65 12.77 -1.21
CA THR A 13 -0.95 13.74 -0.15
C THR A 13 -1.70 13.07 1.00
N GLU A 14 -2.57 12.11 0.69
CA GLU A 14 -3.25 11.28 1.68
C GLU A 14 -3.30 9.81 1.23
N CYS A 15 -3.18 8.89 2.18
CA CYS A 15 -3.21 7.46 1.96
C CYS A 15 -4.12 6.81 3.00
N ILE A 16 -5.19 6.16 2.55
CA ILE A 16 -6.22 5.58 3.41
C ILE A 16 -6.34 4.09 3.09
N PRO A 17 -5.63 3.22 3.84
CA PRO A 17 -5.85 1.78 3.78
C PRO A 17 -7.22 1.43 4.36
N ASN A 18 -7.91 0.44 3.78
CA ASN A 18 -9.16 -0.07 4.35
C ASN A 18 -8.91 -1.00 5.56
N GLU A 19 -9.98 -1.55 6.12
CA GLU A 19 -9.99 -2.40 7.31
C GLU A 19 -9.19 -3.70 7.19
N CYS A 20 -8.82 -4.11 5.97
CA CYS A 20 -7.98 -5.29 5.76
C CYS A 20 -6.50 -5.06 6.11
N TRP A 21 -6.07 -3.82 6.35
CA TRP A 21 -4.67 -3.51 6.59
C TRP A 21 -4.39 -3.31 8.08
N LYS A 22 -3.25 -3.85 8.52
CA LYS A 22 -2.73 -3.61 9.87
C LYS A 22 -1.29 -3.12 9.79
N LYS A 23 -0.96 -2.10 10.59
CA LYS A 23 0.42 -1.65 10.79
C LYS A 23 1.25 -2.80 11.38
N SER A 24 2.37 -3.09 10.75
CA SER A 24 3.36 -4.05 11.20
C SER A 24 4.59 -3.33 11.74
N SER A 25 5.03 -3.73 12.92
CA SER A 25 6.26 -3.24 13.56
C SER A 25 7.53 -3.86 12.95
N ALA A 26 7.40 -4.70 11.93
CA ALA A 26 8.49 -5.51 11.37
C ALA A 26 9.49 -4.74 10.48
N GLY A 27 9.42 -3.41 10.44
CA GLY A 27 10.32 -2.58 9.63
C GLY A 27 11.65 -2.32 10.33
N SER A 28 12.75 -2.48 9.61
CA SER A 28 14.09 -2.07 10.06
C SER A 28 14.34 -0.57 9.95
N ASP A 29 13.49 0.15 9.20
CA ASP A 29 13.55 1.60 9.05
C ASP A 29 12.48 2.28 9.93
N PRO A 30 12.88 3.02 10.99
CA PRO A 30 11.95 3.67 11.92
C PRO A 30 11.15 4.80 11.28
N ASN A 31 11.56 5.31 10.11
CA ASN A 31 10.84 6.34 9.37
C ASN A 31 9.87 5.75 8.34
N SER A 32 9.73 4.42 8.31
CA SER A 32 8.80 3.72 7.45
C SER A 32 7.68 3.08 8.27
N ILE A 33 6.46 3.12 7.74
CA ILE A 33 5.33 2.41 8.31
C ILE A 33 4.98 1.28 7.35
N THR A 34 5.26 0.05 7.78
CA THR A 34 4.86 -1.15 7.03
C THR A 34 3.43 -1.52 7.39
N TRP A 35 2.62 -1.86 6.39
CA TRP A 35 1.31 -2.45 6.60
C TRP A 35 1.22 -3.78 5.88
N VAL A 36 0.51 -4.71 6.50
CA VAL A 36 0.27 -6.05 5.97
C VAL A 36 -1.21 -6.35 5.94
N THR A 37 -1.63 -7.16 4.99
CA THR A 37 -3.02 -7.64 4.92
C THR A 37 -3.33 -8.61 6.06
N LEU A 38 -4.50 -8.45 6.66
CA LEU A 38 -5.06 -9.37 7.63
C LEU A 38 -5.58 -10.63 6.95
N SER A 39 -5.07 -11.79 7.35
CA SER A 39 -5.52 -13.10 6.84
C SER A 39 -7.01 -13.36 7.10
N SER A 40 -7.56 -12.77 8.17
CA SER A 40 -8.98 -12.88 8.54
C SER A 40 -9.90 -11.94 7.78
N CYS A 41 -9.39 -10.99 6.97
CA CYS A 41 -10.25 -10.03 6.28
C CYS A 41 -11.17 -10.76 5.31
N THR A 42 -12.45 -10.38 5.24
CA THR A 42 -13.41 -10.98 4.30
C THR A 42 -13.54 -10.16 3.02
N THR A 43 -13.21 -8.87 3.07
CA THR A 43 -13.24 -7.94 1.93
C THR A 43 -11.92 -7.96 1.14
N THR A 44 -11.89 -7.25 0.01
CA THR A 44 -10.68 -7.10 -0.81
C THR A 44 -9.80 -6.01 -0.21
N PRO A 45 -8.50 -6.24 0.02
CA PRO A 45 -7.60 -5.20 0.51
C PRO A 45 -7.45 -4.07 -0.49
N LYS A 46 -7.68 -2.84 -0.02
CA LYS A 46 -7.66 -1.64 -0.85
C LYS A 46 -6.93 -0.52 -0.15
N VAL A 47 -6.30 0.35 -0.92
CA VAL A 47 -5.70 1.59 -0.43
C VAL A 47 -6.16 2.72 -1.34
N LEU A 48 -6.91 3.67 -0.77
CA LEU A 48 -7.23 4.90 -1.45
C LEU A 48 -6.02 5.83 -1.36
N VAL A 49 -5.48 6.20 -2.51
CA VAL A 49 -4.39 7.14 -2.66
C VAL A 49 -4.96 8.43 -3.23
N ILE A 50 -4.72 9.54 -2.54
CA ILE A 50 -5.12 10.87 -2.98
C ILE A 50 -3.84 11.65 -3.22
N ASN A 51 -3.71 12.23 -4.41
CA ASN A 51 -2.64 13.15 -4.75
C ASN A 51 -3.24 14.43 -5.34
N LYS A 52 -3.27 15.50 -4.54
CA LYS A 52 -3.98 16.75 -4.88
C LYS A 52 -5.46 16.49 -5.17
N LEU A 53 -5.88 16.59 -6.43
CA LEU A 53 -7.26 16.38 -6.87
C LEU A 53 -7.48 14.97 -7.44
N GLU A 54 -6.42 14.19 -7.67
CA GLU A 54 -6.53 12.86 -8.24
C GLU A 54 -6.76 11.83 -7.12
N ARG A 55 -7.81 11.02 -7.29
CA ARG A 55 -8.15 9.91 -6.38
C ARG A 55 -7.96 8.60 -7.12
N THR A 56 -7.23 7.68 -6.52
CA THR A 56 -6.90 6.39 -7.11
C THR A 56 -7.03 5.31 -6.05
N GLU A 57 -7.83 4.29 -6.30
CA GLU A 57 -7.93 3.12 -5.45
C GLU A 57 -7.00 2.02 -5.97
N LEU A 58 -6.05 1.62 -5.14
CA LEU A 58 -5.17 0.49 -5.40
C LEU A 58 -5.77 -0.76 -4.79
N VAL A 59 -6.01 -1.78 -5.61
CA VAL A 59 -6.62 -3.04 -5.18
C VAL A 59 -5.54 -4.10 -5.11
N PHE A 60 -5.39 -4.74 -3.95
CA PHE A 60 -4.31 -5.70 -3.70
C PHE A 60 -4.82 -7.13 -3.52
N SER A 61 -3.91 -8.09 -3.70
CA SER A 61 -4.19 -9.50 -3.44
C SER A 61 -4.44 -9.72 -1.94
N LYS A 62 -5.32 -10.67 -1.64
CA LYS A 62 -5.84 -10.88 -0.28
C LYS A 62 -4.80 -11.41 0.72
N VAL A 63 -3.83 -12.19 0.25
CA VAL A 63 -2.93 -12.96 1.12
C VAL A 63 -1.50 -12.47 0.96
N GLY A 64 -0.86 -12.09 2.07
CA GLY A 64 0.56 -11.76 2.12
C GLY A 64 0.95 -10.42 1.48
N SER A 65 -0.03 -9.60 1.11
CA SER A 65 0.24 -8.27 0.56
C SER A 65 0.83 -7.37 1.63
N THR A 66 1.85 -6.62 1.22
CA THR A 66 2.56 -5.65 2.06
C THR A 66 2.68 -4.34 1.31
N ILE A 67 2.44 -3.24 2.02
CA ILE A 67 2.73 -1.88 1.58
C ILE A 67 3.64 -1.20 2.59
N VAL A 68 4.46 -0.28 2.13
CA VAL A 68 5.35 0.53 2.96
C VAL A 68 5.08 1.99 2.68
N ILE A 69 4.83 2.76 3.73
CA ILE A 69 4.66 4.20 3.63
C ILE A 69 5.92 4.87 4.17
N LYS A 70 6.57 5.68 3.34
CA LYS A 70 7.75 6.49 3.73
C LYS A 70 7.86 7.73 2.83
N ASP A 71 8.22 8.87 3.40
CA ASP A 71 8.44 10.13 2.68
C ASP A 71 7.29 10.52 1.72
N ASN A 72 6.03 10.40 2.18
CA ASN A 72 4.80 10.62 1.39
C ASN A 72 4.72 9.76 0.11
N ARG A 73 5.35 8.58 0.15
CA ARG A 73 5.26 7.58 -0.90
C ARG A 73 4.70 6.29 -0.32
N LEU A 74 3.77 5.71 -1.07
CA LEU A 74 3.25 4.38 -0.85
C LEU A 74 4.00 3.44 -1.79
N CYS A 75 4.82 2.57 -1.23
CA CYS A 75 5.56 1.57 -1.96
C CYS A 75 4.93 0.19 -1.78
N TYR A 76 4.90 -0.60 -2.84
CA TYR A 76 4.33 -1.95 -2.84
C TYR A 76 4.99 -2.81 -3.91
N HIS A 77 4.92 -4.14 -3.74
CA HIS A 77 5.39 -5.05 -4.77
C HIS A 77 4.32 -5.20 -5.87
N LYS A 78 4.71 -5.04 -7.14
CA LYS A 78 3.81 -5.06 -8.31
C LYS A 78 3.01 -6.36 -8.42
N SER A 79 3.57 -7.49 -7.98
CA SER A 79 2.85 -8.78 -7.97
C SER A 79 1.65 -8.82 -7.01
N ASN A 80 1.61 -7.92 -6.02
CA ASN A 80 0.52 -7.84 -5.06
C ASN A 80 -0.61 -6.93 -5.57
N LEU A 81 -0.34 -6.07 -6.54
CA LEU A 81 -1.32 -5.18 -7.12
C LEU A 81 -2.17 -5.95 -8.14
N VAL A 82 -3.47 -5.97 -7.93
CA VAL A 82 -4.44 -6.65 -8.82
C VAL A 82 -4.95 -5.68 -9.88
N ARG A 83 -5.30 -4.45 -9.48
CA ARG A 83 -5.74 -3.39 -10.39
C ARG A 83 -5.65 -2.01 -9.76
N ILE A 84 -5.80 -0.99 -10.61
CA ILE A 84 -5.83 0.43 -10.26
C ILE A 84 -7.15 0.99 -10.78
N ASP A 85 -7.98 1.49 -9.88
CA ASP A 85 -9.27 2.12 -10.20
C ASP A 85 -9.14 3.64 -10.02
N LYS A 86 -9.37 4.44 -11.07
CA LYS A 86 -9.40 5.92 -10.98
C LYS A 86 -10.81 6.40 -10.64
N LEU A 87 -10.93 7.34 -9.69
CA LEU A 87 -12.20 7.85 -9.16
C LEU A 87 -12.46 9.31 -9.54
#